data_AF-A0A837HL66-F1
#
_entry.id   AF-A0A837HL66-F1
#
_cell.length_a   1.000
_cell.length_b   1.000
_cell.length_c   1.000
_cell.angle_alpha   90.00
_cell.angle_beta   90.00
_cell.angle_gamma   90.00
#
_symmetry.space_group_name_H-M   'P 1'
#
loop_
_entity.id
_entity.type
_entity.pdbx_description
1 polymer ?
#
loop_
_entity_poly.entity_id
_entity_poly.type
_entity_poly.pdbx_seq_one_letter_code
_entity_poly.pdbx_strand_id
1 'polypeptide(L)'
;MKKFLFVFFALFLFFPLATFAQEKKQAVYFYATWCSHCQKVDSFLKENDFYDKYDIKKFNFDERENKILLKNVLDGKMIADGGIPAMIIDEEVFMGDVPIIDAFEKKMEASSGTALQYVEKFGIGKQDAIKESPKPKKEELKNNNEGVALPLLLGAALSDAINPCAFAVLILLVGTVLRAQGRRRALWAGLLFSLAIFISYFLMGLGLYRAITIFNIPKYFSLVVGSLAILIGLANFKDVFWYGKLFVMEVPLSWRPRMQTILRHATSPFGAFTSGLLVSLFLLPCSSGPYIVIVGLLAEKVNVAVATSQLALYNFIFILPMLAITLGMYFFNFQMAELEKMRRSNLKVLHAIVGTIMVLMGLYLIQGWL
;
A
#
# COMPACT_ATOMS: atom_id res chain seq x y z
N MET A 1 61.08 -38.11 45.44
CA MET A 1 59.93 -38.49 44.60
C MET A 1 58.75 -37.50 44.62
N LYS A 2 58.72 -36.45 45.46
CA LYS A 2 57.61 -35.45 45.47
C LYS A 2 57.80 -34.21 44.60
N LYS A 3 59.00 -33.95 44.05
CA LYS A 3 59.27 -32.79 43.18
C LYS A 3 59.02 -33.03 41.68
N PHE A 4 59.03 -34.29 41.22
CA PHE A 4 58.73 -34.63 39.82
C PHE A 4 57.24 -34.72 39.50
N LEU A 5 56.39 -34.96 40.51
CA LEU A 5 54.93 -35.01 40.33
C LEU A 5 54.33 -33.62 40.07
N PHE A 6 54.97 -32.55 40.57
CA PHE A 6 54.48 -31.19 40.42
C PHE A 6 54.82 -30.57 39.05
N VAL A 7 55.90 -31.02 38.42
CA VAL A 7 56.31 -30.55 37.08
C VAL A 7 55.41 -31.16 36.00
N PHE A 8 54.93 -32.40 36.18
CA PHE A 8 54.00 -33.03 35.24
C PHE A 8 52.58 -32.43 35.31
N PHE A 9 52.15 -31.95 36.48
CA PHE A 9 50.87 -31.27 36.64
C PHE A 9 50.89 -29.83 36.09
N ALA A 10 52.04 -29.16 36.12
CA ALA A 10 52.21 -27.82 35.53
C ALA A 10 52.33 -27.84 34.00
N LEU A 11 52.82 -28.93 33.40
CA LEU A 11 52.93 -29.06 31.94
C LEU A 11 51.60 -29.43 31.25
N PHE A 12 50.64 -30.00 31.99
CA PHE A 12 49.32 -30.36 31.46
C PHE A 12 48.33 -29.19 31.44
N LEU A 13 48.63 -28.11 32.18
CA LEU A 13 47.82 -26.87 32.20
C LEU A 13 48.14 -25.90 31.07
N PHE A 14 49.11 -26.23 30.21
CA PHE A 14 49.52 -25.42 29.05
C PHE A 14 49.30 -26.13 27.72
N PHE A 15 48.42 -27.13 27.66
CA PHE A 15 47.87 -27.56 26.37
C PHE A 15 46.79 -26.55 25.97
N PRO A 16 47.02 -25.70 24.95
CA PRO A 16 45.93 -24.92 24.41
C PRO A 16 44.91 -25.93 23.90
N LEU A 17 43.74 -25.98 24.56
CA LEU A 17 42.54 -26.49 23.92
C LEU A 17 42.37 -25.63 22.68
N ALA A 18 42.81 -26.15 21.53
CA ALA A 18 42.40 -25.65 20.25
C ALA A 18 40.89 -25.88 20.20
N THR A 19 40.14 -24.88 20.67
CA THR A 19 38.72 -24.79 20.45
C THR A 19 38.58 -24.66 18.94
N PHE A 20 38.33 -25.78 18.25
CA PHE A 20 37.87 -25.74 16.88
C PHE A 20 36.54 -25.00 16.91
N ALA A 21 36.58 -23.70 16.61
CA ALA A 21 35.39 -22.96 16.28
C ALA A 21 34.77 -23.69 15.08
N GLN A 22 33.65 -24.36 15.31
CA GLN A 22 32.91 -25.02 14.25
C GLN A 22 32.45 -23.93 13.28
N GLU A 23 33.04 -23.88 12.08
CA GLU A 23 32.63 -22.94 11.04
C GLU A 23 31.11 -23.08 10.83
N LYS A 24 30.41 -21.95 10.89
CA LYS A 24 28.96 -21.94 10.68
C LYS A 24 28.68 -22.45 9.27
N LYS A 25 27.79 -23.42 9.15
CA LYS A 25 27.36 -23.94 7.85
C LYS A 25 26.76 -22.83 7.02
N GLN A 26 27.10 -22.79 5.74
CA GLN A 26 26.78 -21.69 4.84
C GLN A 26 25.62 -22.03 3.91
N ALA A 27 24.79 -21.03 3.63
CA ALA A 27 23.80 -21.04 2.56
C ALA A 27 23.88 -19.75 1.77
N VAL A 28 23.52 -19.78 0.49
CA VAL A 28 23.40 -18.58 -0.35
C VAL A 28 21.93 -18.34 -0.67
N TYR A 29 21.45 -17.13 -0.43
CA TYR A 29 20.04 -16.75 -0.61
C TYR A 29 19.90 -15.56 -1.55
N PHE A 30 19.31 -15.79 -2.73
CA PHE A 30 18.92 -14.77 -3.69
C PHE A 30 17.48 -14.32 -3.42
N TYR A 31 17.30 -13.03 -3.20
CA TYR A 31 16.03 -12.45 -2.77
C TYR A 31 15.80 -11.06 -3.38
N ALA A 32 14.58 -10.54 -3.31
CA ALA A 32 14.31 -9.12 -3.55
C ALA A 32 13.31 -8.59 -2.51
N THR A 33 13.34 -7.29 -2.25
CA THR A 33 12.46 -6.65 -1.25
C THR A 33 10.99 -6.65 -1.68
N TRP A 34 10.72 -6.60 -2.99
CA TRP A 34 9.39 -6.62 -3.58
C TRP A 34 8.80 -8.04 -3.75
N CYS A 35 9.59 -9.09 -3.49
CA CYS A 35 9.20 -10.47 -3.71
C CYS A 35 8.49 -11.07 -2.48
N SER A 36 7.18 -11.30 -2.59
CA SER A 36 6.33 -11.82 -1.49
C SER A 36 6.75 -13.23 -1.02
N HIS A 37 7.13 -14.11 -1.94
CA HIS A 37 7.67 -15.43 -1.60
C HIS A 37 9.02 -15.32 -0.88
N CYS A 38 9.85 -14.33 -1.23
CA CYS A 38 11.12 -14.07 -0.55
C CYS A 38 10.91 -13.57 0.88
N GLN A 39 9.86 -12.78 1.12
CA GLN A 39 9.50 -12.32 2.47
C GLN A 39 9.06 -13.49 3.36
N LYS A 40 8.30 -14.45 2.82
CA LYS A 40 7.92 -15.66 3.58
C LYS A 40 9.13 -16.48 4.01
N VAL A 41 10.10 -16.68 3.10
CA VAL A 41 11.36 -17.36 3.42
C VAL A 41 12.14 -16.56 4.48
N ASP A 42 12.23 -15.24 4.35
CA ASP A 42 12.94 -14.39 5.32
C ASP A 42 12.28 -14.42 6.71
N SER A 43 10.94 -14.43 6.79
CA SER A 43 10.20 -14.61 8.04
C SER A 43 10.45 -15.98 8.65
N PHE A 44 10.37 -17.06 7.86
CA PHE A 44 10.67 -18.41 8.33
C PHE A 44 12.09 -18.53 8.89
N LEU A 45 13.10 -17.95 8.22
CA LEU A 45 14.49 -17.95 8.69
C LEU A 45 14.67 -17.16 10.00
N LYS A 46 13.91 -16.08 10.18
CA LYS A 46 13.94 -15.25 11.40
C LYS A 46 13.21 -15.90 12.58
N GLU A 47 12.02 -16.43 12.36
CA GLU A 47 11.19 -17.02 13.43
C GLU A 47 11.82 -18.27 14.05
N ASN A 48 12.70 -18.95 13.31
CA ASN A 48 13.44 -20.13 13.77
C ASN A 48 14.91 -19.82 14.13
N ASP A 49 15.28 -18.54 14.27
CA ASP A 49 16.64 -18.09 14.63
C ASP A 49 17.76 -18.66 13.72
N PHE A 50 17.44 -19.01 12.47
CA PHE A 50 18.39 -19.65 11.56
C PHE A 50 19.51 -18.72 11.09
N TYR A 51 19.29 -17.40 11.12
CA TYR A 51 20.33 -16.41 10.88
C TYR A 51 21.43 -16.42 11.95
N ASP A 52 21.11 -16.84 13.18
CA ASP A 52 22.10 -16.97 14.25
C ASP A 52 22.79 -18.34 14.20
N LYS A 53 22.05 -19.39 13.81
CA LYS A 53 22.53 -20.78 13.70
C LYS A 53 23.42 -21.03 12.48
N TYR A 54 23.15 -20.38 11.35
CA TYR A 54 23.83 -20.62 10.07
C TYR A 54 24.33 -19.32 9.42
N ASP A 55 25.37 -19.41 8.58
CA ASP A 55 25.89 -18.26 7.83
C ASP A 55 25.19 -18.15 6.46
N ILE A 56 24.08 -17.41 6.45
CA ILE A 56 23.24 -17.24 5.25
C ILE A 56 23.68 -15.96 4.51
N LYS A 57 24.37 -16.12 3.38
CA LYS A 57 24.81 -15.02 2.51
C LYS A 57 23.69 -14.56 1.60
N LYS A 58 23.27 -13.31 1.75
CA LYS A 58 22.17 -12.73 0.98
C LYS A 58 22.68 -11.94 -0.23
N PHE A 59 22.02 -12.14 -1.36
CA PHE A 59 22.28 -11.44 -2.61
C PHE A 59 20.97 -10.84 -3.11
N ASN A 60 20.89 -9.51 -3.10
CA ASN A 60 19.73 -8.80 -3.63
C ASN A 60 19.66 -8.93 -5.15
N PHE A 61 18.59 -9.53 -5.65
CA PHE A 61 18.33 -9.77 -7.06
C PHE A 61 18.06 -8.49 -7.84
N ASP A 62 17.78 -7.34 -7.21
CA ASP A 62 17.65 -6.08 -7.95
C ASP A 62 18.99 -5.60 -8.55
N GLU A 63 20.12 -6.02 -7.95
CA GLU A 63 21.47 -5.73 -8.42
C GLU A 63 21.79 -6.53 -9.69
N ARG A 64 22.32 -5.86 -10.72
CA ARG A 64 22.57 -6.45 -12.04
C ARG A 64 23.54 -7.63 -11.98
N GLU A 65 24.58 -7.51 -11.16
CA GLU A 65 25.60 -8.54 -10.93
C GLU A 65 24.97 -9.81 -10.33
N ASN A 66 24.04 -9.64 -9.41
CA ASN A 66 23.37 -10.75 -8.72
C ASN A 66 22.36 -11.46 -9.65
N LYS A 67 21.68 -10.72 -10.54
CA LYS A 67 20.84 -11.33 -11.60
C LYS A 67 21.66 -12.23 -12.52
N ILE A 68 22.84 -11.73 -12.96
CA ILE A 68 23.74 -12.48 -13.84
C ILE A 68 24.30 -13.69 -13.10
N LEU A 69 24.72 -13.53 -11.84
CA LEU A 69 25.23 -14.61 -11.02
C LEU A 69 24.19 -15.73 -10.85
N LEU A 70 22.96 -15.40 -10.47
CA LEU A 70 21.89 -16.41 -10.32
C LEU A 70 21.62 -17.11 -11.64
N LYS A 71 21.57 -16.37 -12.75
CA LYS A 71 21.40 -16.95 -14.08
C LYS A 71 22.51 -17.97 -14.40
N ASN A 72 23.77 -17.62 -14.18
CA ASN A 72 24.89 -18.53 -14.43
C ASN A 72 24.83 -19.80 -13.58
N VAL A 73 24.40 -19.68 -12.31
CA VAL A 73 24.20 -20.83 -11.42
C VAL A 73 23.09 -21.75 -11.93
N LEU A 74 21.97 -21.19 -12.41
CA LEU A 74 20.85 -21.93 -12.96
C LEU A 74 21.20 -22.61 -14.30
N ASP A 75 21.88 -21.87 -15.19
CA ASP A 75 22.38 -22.39 -16.46
C ASP A 75 23.34 -23.58 -16.24
N GLY A 76 24.21 -23.48 -15.22
CA GLY A 76 25.12 -24.56 -14.81
C GLY A 76 24.42 -25.85 -14.34
N LYS A 77 23.16 -25.75 -13.90
CA LYS A 77 22.31 -26.89 -13.52
C LYS A 77 21.28 -27.25 -14.61
N MET A 78 21.38 -26.66 -15.80
CA MET A 78 20.45 -26.86 -16.91
C MET A 78 18.99 -26.51 -16.56
N ILE A 79 18.79 -25.53 -15.68
CA ILE A 79 17.47 -25.05 -15.27
C ILE A 79 17.09 -23.86 -16.17
N ALA A 80 16.15 -24.08 -17.10
CA ALA A 80 15.78 -23.08 -18.11
C ALA A 80 14.88 -21.95 -17.56
N ASP A 81 14.01 -22.25 -16.60
CA ASP A 81 13.05 -21.32 -16.02
C ASP A 81 13.23 -21.26 -14.49
N GLY A 82 13.99 -20.27 -14.01
CA GLY A 82 14.26 -20.08 -12.59
C GLY A 82 14.27 -18.61 -12.19
N GLY A 83 13.97 -18.35 -10.92
CA GLY A 83 13.82 -17.00 -10.38
C GLY A 83 13.96 -16.98 -8.87
N ILE A 84 13.55 -15.88 -8.24
CA ILE A 84 13.62 -15.69 -6.78
C ILE A 84 12.28 -16.04 -6.09
N PRO A 85 12.29 -16.46 -4.82
CA PRO A 85 13.47 -16.74 -4.00
C PRO A 85 14.21 -17.98 -4.49
N ALA A 86 15.54 -17.90 -4.50
CA ALA A 86 16.40 -19.05 -4.78
C ALA A 86 17.41 -19.22 -3.65
N MET A 87 17.55 -20.45 -3.17
CA MET A 87 18.49 -20.79 -2.11
C MET A 87 19.40 -21.92 -2.55
N ILE A 88 20.68 -21.74 -2.29
CA ILE A 88 21.71 -22.72 -2.59
C ILE A 88 22.28 -23.22 -1.27
N ILE A 89 22.25 -24.53 -1.09
CA ILE A 89 22.87 -25.24 0.03
C ILE A 89 23.83 -26.25 -0.59
N ASP A 90 25.12 -26.08 -0.33
CA ASP A 90 26.20 -26.79 -1.03
C ASP A 90 26.07 -26.66 -2.56
N GLU A 91 25.68 -27.72 -3.27
CA GLU A 91 25.47 -27.70 -4.73
C GLU A 91 24.00 -27.81 -5.14
N GLU A 92 23.08 -27.88 -4.18
CA GLU A 92 21.65 -28.03 -4.43
C GLU A 92 20.97 -26.66 -4.52
N VAL A 93 20.10 -26.50 -5.52
CA VAL A 93 19.37 -25.25 -5.77
C VAL A 93 17.89 -25.48 -5.49
N PHE A 94 17.34 -24.72 -4.56
CA PHE A 94 15.93 -24.69 -4.19
C PHE A 94 15.31 -23.38 -4.67
N MET A 95 14.18 -23.44 -5.36
CA MET A 95 13.49 -22.26 -5.91
C MET A 95 12.05 -22.21 -5.42
N GLY A 96 11.57 -21.01 -5.07
CA GLY A 96 10.26 -20.80 -4.49
C GLY A 96 10.24 -20.96 -2.97
N ASP A 97 9.24 -20.39 -2.31
CA ASP A 97 9.12 -20.39 -0.85
C ASP A 97 8.88 -21.80 -0.29
N VAL A 98 7.95 -22.56 -0.86
CA VAL A 98 7.58 -23.90 -0.34
C VAL A 98 8.76 -24.87 -0.37
N PRO A 99 9.49 -25.07 -1.49
CA PRO A 99 10.61 -26.02 -1.51
C PRO A 99 11.78 -25.58 -0.62
N ILE A 100 12.00 -24.28 -0.47
CA ILE A 100 13.02 -23.75 0.44
C ILE A 100 12.63 -24.06 1.88
N ILE A 101 11.44 -23.66 2.33
CA ILE A 101 10.99 -23.82 3.71
C ILE A 101 10.97 -25.29 4.13
N ASP A 102 10.44 -26.18 3.28
CA ASP A 102 10.30 -27.60 3.60
C ASP A 102 11.64 -28.34 3.69
N ALA A 103 12.64 -27.92 2.90
CA ALA A 103 13.93 -28.60 2.82
C ALA A 103 15.03 -27.97 3.70
N PHE A 104 14.88 -26.70 4.09
CA PHE A 104 15.96 -25.87 4.63
C PHE A 104 16.65 -26.50 5.85
N GLU A 105 15.89 -26.78 6.91
CA GLU A 105 16.49 -27.25 8.17
C GLU A 105 17.21 -28.59 7.98
N LYS A 106 16.54 -29.56 7.35
CA LYS A 106 17.11 -30.88 7.07
C LYS A 106 18.37 -30.80 6.21
N LYS A 107 18.38 -29.93 5.20
CA LYS A 107 19.53 -29.77 4.29
C LYS A 107 20.67 -29.05 4.96
N MET A 108 20.41 -28.01 5.76
CA MET A 108 21.45 -27.34 6.54
C MET A 108 22.07 -28.25 7.59
N GLU A 109 21.28 -29.11 8.26
CA GLU A 109 21.81 -30.09 9.20
C GLU A 109 22.70 -31.14 8.53
N ALA A 110 22.41 -31.52 7.28
CA ALA A 110 23.24 -32.40 6.47
C ALA A 110 24.39 -31.68 5.71
N SER A 111 24.38 -30.35 5.66
CA SER A 111 25.25 -29.56 4.79
C SER A 111 26.71 -29.59 5.23
N SER A 112 27.60 -29.53 4.24
CA SER A 112 29.06 -29.37 4.43
C SER A 112 29.50 -27.90 4.45
N GLY A 113 28.59 -26.95 4.20
CA GLY A 113 28.85 -25.51 4.25
C GLY A 113 29.60 -24.95 3.05
N THR A 114 29.51 -25.60 1.87
CA THR A 114 30.27 -25.21 0.66
C THR A 114 29.49 -24.32 -0.30
N ALA A 115 28.28 -23.86 0.09
CA ALA A 115 27.37 -23.11 -0.77
C ALA A 115 28.00 -21.88 -1.41
N LEU A 116 28.76 -21.08 -0.65
CA LEU A 116 29.38 -19.86 -1.18
C LEU A 116 30.49 -20.18 -2.19
N GLN A 117 31.35 -21.16 -1.87
CA GLN A 117 32.40 -21.63 -2.77
C GLN A 117 31.82 -22.20 -4.07
N TYR A 118 30.66 -22.86 -4.01
CA TYR A 118 29.96 -23.33 -5.18
C TYR A 118 29.47 -22.17 -6.06
N VAL A 119 28.79 -21.17 -5.46
CA VAL A 119 28.26 -20.01 -6.19
C VAL A 119 29.36 -19.14 -6.80
N GLU A 120 30.48 -18.96 -6.10
CA GLU A 120 31.62 -18.17 -6.60
C GLU A 120 32.27 -18.74 -7.88
N LYS A 121 32.11 -20.04 -8.16
CA LYS A 121 32.54 -20.65 -9.44
C LYS A 121 31.80 -20.07 -10.66
N PHE A 122 30.63 -19.49 -10.45
CA PHE A 122 29.76 -18.96 -11.51
C PHE A 122 29.86 -17.43 -11.67
N GLY A 123 30.64 -16.76 -10.82
CA GLY A 123 30.90 -15.32 -10.86
C GLY A 123 30.94 -14.66 -9.49
N ILE A 124 31.24 -13.37 -9.48
CA ILE A 124 31.26 -12.54 -8.26
C ILE A 124 29.99 -11.69 -8.22
N GLY A 125 29.18 -11.89 -7.19
CA GLY A 125 28.01 -11.06 -6.90
C GLY A 125 28.29 -10.03 -5.83
N LYS A 126 27.40 -9.04 -5.70
CA LYS A 126 27.43 -8.05 -4.64
C LYS A 126 26.67 -8.61 -3.43
N GLN A 127 27.43 -9.14 -2.47
CA GLN A 127 26.91 -9.59 -1.18
C GLN A 127 26.40 -8.38 -0.39
N ASP A 128 25.24 -8.52 0.24
CA ASP A 128 24.84 -7.55 1.25
C ASP A 128 25.80 -7.67 2.44
N ALA A 129 26.42 -6.56 2.84
CA ALA A 129 27.40 -6.57 3.92
C ALA A 129 26.73 -7.00 5.23
N ILE A 130 27.03 -8.22 5.70
CA ILE A 130 26.66 -8.69 7.03
C ILE A 130 27.56 -7.94 8.03
N LYS A 131 27.10 -6.78 8.51
CA LYS A 131 27.70 -6.14 9.68
C LYS A 131 27.37 -6.99 10.89
N GLU A 132 28.40 -7.43 11.63
CA GLU A 132 28.28 -7.83 13.03
C GLU A 132 27.36 -6.85 13.76
N SER A 133 26.45 -7.41 14.55
CA SER A 133 25.43 -6.70 15.33
C SER A 133 25.96 -5.40 15.92
N PRO A 134 25.55 -4.22 15.39
CA PRO A 134 25.84 -2.96 16.04
C PRO A 134 24.87 -2.82 17.21
N LYS A 135 25.41 -2.70 18.43
CA LYS A 135 24.73 -1.97 19.52
C LYS A 135 24.16 -0.65 18.94
N PRO A 136 22.95 -0.25 19.37
CA PRO A 136 22.11 0.66 18.61
C PRO A 136 22.79 2.03 18.50
N LYS A 137 23.36 2.31 17.32
CA LYS A 137 23.53 3.70 16.87
C LYS A 137 22.21 4.10 16.26
N LYS A 138 21.70 5.24 16.75
CA LYS A 138 20.50 5.92 16.26
C LYS A 138 20.65 6.23 14.77
N GLU A 139 20.31 5.27 13.93
CA GLU A 139 19.72 5.52 12.62
C GLU A 139 18.22 5.29 12.79
N GLU A 140 17.45 6.27 12.32
CA GLU A 140 16.03 6.38 12.56
C GLU A 140 15.29 5.11 12.12
N LEU A 141 14.61 4.53 13.10
CA LEU A 141 13.68 3.44 12.98
C LEU A 141 12.59 3.79 11.96
N LYS A 142 12.80 3.46 10.68
CA LYS A 142 11.68 3.29 9.75
C LYS A 142 10.94 2.03 10.17
N ASN A 143 9.96 2.25 11.04
CA ASN A 143 9.00 1.25 11.47
C ASN A 143 8.48 0.46 10.27
N ASN A 144 8.28 -0.85 10.43
CA ASN A 144 7.35 -1.65 9.60
C ASN A 144 5.86 -1.22 9.79
N ASN A 145 5.65 0.05 10.11
CA ASN A 145 4.41 0.82 10.12
C ASN A 145 4.42 1.86 8.98
N GLU A 146 5.31 1.71 7.98
CA GLU A 146 5.28 2.55 6.79
C GLU A 146 3.99 2.23 6.04
N GLY A 147 2.95 2.95 6.41
CA GLY A 147 1.69 2.97 5.71
C GLY A 147 1.86 3.38 4.24
N VAL A 148 0.75 3.55 3.52
CA VAL A 148 0.83 4.07 2.14
C VAL A 148 1.64 5.37 2.14
N ALA A 149 2.60 5.48 1.21
CA ALA A 149 3.50 6.63 1.11
C ALA A 149 2.70 7.94 1.20
N LEU A 150 3.06 8.81 2.14
CA LEU A 150 2.31 10.04 2.42
C LEU A 150 2.01 10.86 1.15
N PRO A 151 2.94 11.07 0.21
CA PRO A 151 2.64 11.80 -1.02
C PRO A 151 1.54 11.16 -1.87
N LEU A 152 1.49 9.82 -1.92
CA LEU A 152 0.46 9.08 -2.65
C LEU A 152 -0.89 9.18 -1.94
N LEU A 153 -0.91 9.03 -0.61
CA LEU A 153 -2.12 9.19 0.20
C LEU A 153 -2.69 10.61 0.05
N LEU A 154 -1.84 11.63 0.17
CA LEU A 154 -2.23 13.03 0.03
C LEU A 154 -2.71 13.32 -1.39
N GLY A 155 -1.99 12.86 -2.42
CA GLY A 155 -2.38 13.05 -3.81
C GLY A 155 -3.73 12.41 -4.14
N ALA A 156 -3.94 11.17 -3.70
CA ALA A 156 -5.22 10.47 -3.86
C ALA A 156 -6.35 11.19 -3.09
N ALA A 157 -6.14 11.52 -1.83
CA ALA A 157 -7.14 12.20 -1.01
C ALA A 157 -7.50 13.58 -1.56
N LEU A 158 -6.52 14.36 -2.03
CA LEU A 158 -6.75 15.65 -2.68
C LEU A 158 -7.49 15.49 -4.02
N SER A 159 -7.12 14.51 -4.83
CA SER A 159 -7.80 14.25 -6.10
C SER A 159 -9.28 13.93 -5.90
N ASP A 160 -9.58 13.20 -4.82
CA ASP A 160 -10.94 12.86 -4.43
C ASP A 160 -11.67 14.06 -3.80
N ALA A 161 -10.95 14.88 -3.02
CA ALA A 161 -11.52 16.07 -2.37
C ALA A 161 -12.02 17.10 -3.39
N ILE A 162 -11.42 17.18 -4.59
CA ILE A 162 -11.85 18.06 -5.68
C ILE A 162 -12.84 17.34 -6.61
N ASN A 163 -13.78 16.58 -6.03
CA ASN A 163 -14.80 15.87 -6.80
C ASN A 163 -15.99 16.79 -7.16
N PRO A 164 -16.28 17.01 -8.47
CA PRO A 164 -17.36 17.88 -8.91
C PRO A 164 -18.73 17.46 -8.40
N CYS A 165 -18.96 16.15 -8.21
CA CYS A 165 -20.21 15.60 -7.73
C CYS A 165 -20.45 15.97 -6.26
N ALA A 166 -19.43 15.81 -5.40
CA ALA A 166 -19.51 16.15 -3.99
C ALA A 166 -19.79 17.65 -3.80
N PHE A 167 -19.11 18.51 -4.56
CA PHE A 167 -19.35 19.96 -4.54
C PHE A 167 -20.73 20.33 -5.04
N ALA A 168 -21.23 19.67 -6.10
CA ALA A 168 -22.56 19.91 -6.62
C ALA A 168 -23.65 19.68 -5.56
N VAL A 169 -23.56 18.56 -4.84
CA VAL A 169 -24.56 18.23 -3.82
C VAL A 169 -24.48 19.20 -2.65
N LEU A 170 -23.26 19.49 -2.17
CA LEU A 170 -23.05 20.41 -1.05
C LEU A 170 -23.58 21.81 -1.37
N ILE A 171 -23.20 22.38 -2.51
CA ILE A 171 -23.63 23.73 -2.92
C ILE A 171 -25.16 23.78 -3.03
N LEU A 172 -25.76 22.73 -3.60
CA LEU A 172 -27.22 22.64 -3.73
C LEU A 172 -27.92 22.54 -2.37
N LEU A 173 -27.43 21.68 -1.47
CA LEU A 173 -27.99 21.53 -0.12
C LEU A 173 -27.87 22.84 0.66
N VAL A 174 -26.66 23.38 0.77
CA VAL A 174 -26.41 24.59 1.56
C VAL A 174 -27.13 25.78 0.94
N GLY A 175 -27.14 25.92 -0.38
CA GLY A 175 -27.86 26.98 -1.09
C GLY A 175 -29.38 26.90 -0.92
N THR A 176 -29.96 25.70 -0.92
CA THR A 176 -31.41 25.52 -0.69
C THR A 176 -31.79 25.82 0.77
N VAL A 177 -31.03 25.32 1.74
CA VAL A 177 -31.26 25.60 3.17
C VAL A 177 -31.04 27.08 3.49
N LEU A 178 -30.04 27.73 2.86
CA LEU A 178 -29.77 29.16 3.04
C LEU A 178 -30.98 30.02 2.65
N ARG A 179 -31.61 29.71 1.51
CA ARG A 179 -32.79 30.42 1.02
C ARG A 179 -34.05 30.13 1.83
N ALA A 180 -34.22 28.89 2.29
CA ALA A 180 -35.44 28.46 2.97
C ALA A 180 -35.44 28.78 4.47
N GLN A 181 -34.30 28.61 5.14
CA GLN A 181 -34.23 28.62 6.62
C GLN A 181 -33.09 29.48 7.19
N GLY A 182 -32.37 30.22 6.33
CA GLY A 182 -31.36 31.19 6.74
C GLY A 182 -29.95 30.61 6.98
N ARG A 183 -29.01 31.51 7.22
CA ARG A 183 -27.55 31.25 7.19
C ARG A 183 -27.08 30.28 8.28
N ARG A 184 -27.65 30.38 9.48
CA ARG A 184 -27.29 29.51 10.62
C ARG A 184 -27.68 28.06 10.38
N ARG A 185 -28.87 27.80 9.81
CA ARG A 185 -29.28 26.42 9.49
C ARG A 185 -28.53 25.87 8.28
N ALA A 186 -28.18 26.71 7.32
CA ALA A 186 -27.34 26.31 6.18
C ALA A 186 -25.93 25.87 6.62
N LEU A 187 -25.32 26.57 7.58
CA LEU A 187 -24.06 26.16 8.21
C LEU A 187 -24.17 24.75 8.83
N TRP A 188 -25.18 24.54 9.69
CA TRP A 188 -25.38 23.23 10.33
C TRP A 188 -25.67 22.11 9.32
N ALA A 189 -26.44 22.40 8.27
CA ALA A 189 -26.71 21.44 7.21
C ALA A 189 -25.42 21.04 6.47
N GLY A 190 -24.56 21.99 6.11
CA GLY A 190 -23.28 21.70 5.46
C GLY A 190 -22.30 20.94 6.35
N LEU A 191 -22.21 21.29 7.64
CA LEU A 191 -21.36 20.59 8.60
C LEU A 191 -21.81 19.15 8.83
N LEU A 192 -23.10 18.92 9.05
CA LEU A 192 -23.65 17.58 9.26
C LEU A 192 -23.60 16.73 8.00
N PHE A 193 -23.76 17.33 6.83
CA PHE A 193 -23.57 16.65 5.54
C PHE A 193 -22.11 16.20 5.37
N SER A 194 -21.15 17.07 5.65
CA SER A 194 -19.72 16.74 5.58
C SER A 194 -19.35 15.65 6.59
N LEU A 195 -19.89 15.72 7.81
CA LEU A 195 -19.71 14.69 8.84
C LEU A 195 -20.32 13.34 8.42
N ALA A 196 -21.50 13.35 7.83
CA ALA A 196 -22.15 12.14 7.34
C ALA A 196 -21.30 11.46 6.24
N ILE A 197 -20.74 12.25 5.32
CA ILE A 197 -19.83 11.75 4.29
C ILE A 197 -18.58 11.14 4.93
N PHE A 198 -17.95 11.84 5.88
CA PHE A 198 -16.78 11.33 6.60
C PHE A 198 -17.05 9.98 7.26
N ILE A 199 -18.14 9.87 8.04
CA ILE A 199 -18.49 8.64 8.75
C ILE A 199 -18.80 7.51 7.75
N SER A 200 -19.61 7.81 6.72
CA SER A 200 -20.04 6.79 5.76
C SER A 200 -18.85 6.24 4.98
N TYR A 201 -17.99 7.12 4.47
CA TYR A 201 -16.79 6.69 3.77
C TYR A 201 -15.83 5.97 4.72
N PHE A 202 -15.57 6.49 5.92
CA PHE A 202 -14.68 5.82 6.87
C PHE A 202 -15.14 4.38 7.19
N LEU A 203 -16.44 4.17 7.45
CA LEU A 203 -17.00 2.84 7.69
C LEU A 203 -16.92 1.94 6.44
N MET A 204 -17.20 2.49 5.27
CA MET A 204 -17.11 1.78 3.99
C MET A 204 -15.69 1.33 3.68
N GLY A 205 -14.69 2.19 3.88
CA GLY A 205 -13.28 1.84 3.70
C GLY A 205 -12.81 0.80 4.71
N LEU A 206 -13.28 0.86 5.96
CA LEU A 206 -12.99 -0.18 6.94
C LEU A 206 -13.62 -1.53 6.56
N GLY A 207 -14.86 -1.51 6.07
CA GLY A 207 -15.53 -2.69 5.54
C GLY A 207 -14.81 -3.28 4.33
N LEU A 208 -14.38 -2.42 3.41
CA LEU A 208 -13.63 -2.82 2.22
C LEU A 208 -12.24 -3.38 2.57
N TYR A 209 -11.50 -2.72 3.48
CA TYR A 209 -10.24 -3.22 4.02
C TYR A 209 -10.41 -4.64 4.59
N ARG A 210 -11.43 -4.84 5.44
CA ARG A 210 -11.73 -6.16 6.03
C ARG A 210 -12.05 -7.19 4.97
N ALA A 211 -12.91 -6.86 4.01
CA ALA A 211 -13.25 -7.76 2.91
C ALA A 211 -12.00 -8.20 2.15
N ILE A 212 -11.13 -7.26 1.74
CA ILE A 212 -9.91 -7.57 0.98
C ILE A 212 -8.97 -8.50 1.77
N THR A 213 -8.78 -8.21 3.07
CA THR A 213 -7.91 -9.04 3.94
C THR A 213 -8.45 -10.45 4.18
N ILE A 214 -9.77 -10.64 4.27
CA ILE A 214 -10.39 -11.95 4.52
C ILE A 214 -10.30 -12.83 3.28
N PHE A 215 -10.56 -12.28 2.10
CA PHE A 215 -10.64 -13.09 0.89
C PHE A 215 -9.28 -13.52 0.35
N ASN A 216 -8.17 -12.93 0.79
CA ASN A 216 -6.81 -13.26 0.31
C ASN A 216 -6.69 -13.24 -1.23
N ILE A 217 -7.45 -12.34 -1.87
CA ILE A 217 -7.51 -12.11 -3.31
C ILE A 217 -6.87 -10.73 -3.68
N PRO A 218 -5.71 -10.31 -3.12
CA PRO A 218 -5.17 -8.99 -3.44
C PRO A 218 -4.81 -8.87 -4.92
N LYS A 219 -4.41 -9.98 -5.59
CA LYS A 219 -4.14 -9.99 -7.04
C LYS A 219 -5.38 -9.71 -7.87
N TYR A 220 -6.43 -10.55 -7.80
CA TYR A 220 -7.61 -10.33 -8.65
C TYR A 220 -8.36 -9.06 -8.25
N PHE A 221 -8.38 -8.72 -6.96
CA PHE A 221 -8.97 -7.46 -6.51
C PHE A 221 -8.23 -6.25 -7.10
N SER A 222 -6.90 -6.20 -7.02
CA SER A 222 -6.11 -5.10 -7.59
C SER A 222 -6.23 -5.02 -9.11
N LEU A 223 -6.34 -6.16 -9.80
CA LEU A 223 -6.51 -6.21 -11.24
C LEU A 223 -7.89 -5.70 -11.67
N VAL A 224 -8.95 -6.09 -10.96
CA VAL A 224 -10.32 -5.59 -11.17
C VAL A 224 -10.41 -4.09 -10.86
N VAL A 225 -9.87 -3.66 -9.72
CA VAL A 225 -9.88 -2.25 -9.30
C VAL A 225 -9.05 -1.38 -10.22
N GLY A 226 -7.84 -1.81 -10.58
CA GLY A 226 -6.97 -1.10 -11.50
C GLY A 226 -7.62 -0.97 -12.88
N SER A 227 -8.24 -2.04 -13.37
CA SER A 227 -9.00 -2.01 -14.64
C SER A 227 -10.18 -1.04 -14.56
N LEU A 228 -10.95 -1.08 -13.46
CA LEU A 228 -12.08 -0.19 -13.25
C LEU A 228 -11.62 1.28 -13.14
N ALA A 229 -10.51 1.55 -12.46
CA ALA A 229 -9.93 2.89 -12.34
C ALA A 229 -9.49 3.43 -13.72
N ILE A 230 -8.88 2.60 -14.57
CA ILE A 230 -8.55 2.97 -15.96
C ILE A 230 -9.83 3.27 -16.76
N LEU A 231 -10.85 2.40 -16.69
CA LEU A 231 -12.11 2.61 -17.40
C LEU A 231 -12.81 3.91 -16.98
N ILE A 232 -12.88 4.20 -15.67
CA ILE A 232 -13.47 5.43 -15.15
C ILE A 232 -12.61 6.65 -15.51
N GLY A 233 -11.28 6.50 -15.49
CA GLY A 233 -10.35 7.57 -15.89
C GLY A 233 -10.49 7.93 -17.38
N LEU A 234 -10.58 6.93 -18.25
CA LEU A 234 -10.86 7.10 -19.69
C LEU A 234 -12.24 7.72 -19.93
N ALA A 235 -13.25 7.32 -19.16
CA ALA A 235 -14.57 7.94 -19.21
C ALA A 235 -14.57 9.42 -18.76
N ASN A 236 -13.71 9.80 -17.80
CA ASN A 236 -13.49 11.20 -17.44
C ASN A 236 -12.80 11.96 -18.59
N PHE A 237 -11.80 11.36 -19.24
CA PHE A 237 -11.18 11.95 -20.44
C PHE A 237 -12.18 12.14 -21.59
N LYS A 238 -13.11 11.20 -21.79
CA LYS A 238 -14.20 11.36 -22.76
C LYS A 238 -14.96 12.67 -22.53
N ASP A 239 -15.30 12.98 -21.28
CA ASP A 239 -16.06 14.19 -20.93
C ASP A 239 -15.25 15.50 -21.07
N VAL A 240 -13.91 15.42 -21.19
CA VAL A 240 -13.06 16.57 -21.55
C VAL A 240 -13.27 16.98 -23.02
N PHE A 241 -13.31 16.00 -23.93
CA PHE A 241 -13.41 16.22 -25.37
C PHE A 241 -14.84 16.25 -25.89
N TRP A 242 -15.71 15.39 -25.35
CA TRP A 242 -17.12 15.23 -25.75
C TRP A 242 -18.07 15.18 -24.54
N TYR A 243 -18.10 16.28 -23.78
CA TYR A 243 -19.06 16.46 -22.70
C TYR A 243 -20.51 16.28 -23.21
N GLY A 244 -21.26 15.38 -22.57
CA GLY A 244 -22.69 15.19 -22.86
C GLY A 244 -23.05 14.25 -24.01
N LYS A 245 -22.08 13.64 -24.71
CA LYS A 245 -22.36 12.57 -25.68
C LYS A 245 -22.29 11.19 -25.02
N LEU A 246 -23.29 10.34 -25.28
CA LEU A 246 -23.50 8.97 -24.75
C LEU A 246 -23.92 8.91 -23.26
N PHE A 247 -23.04 9.26 -22.34
CA PHE A 247 -23.29 9.29 -20.89
C PHE A 247 -22.39 10.35 -20.23
N VAL A 248 -22.80 10.89 -19.08
CA VAL A 248 -22.07 11.92 -18.33
C VAL A 248 -21.55 11.29 -17.04
N MET A 249 -20.29 11.53 -16.67
CA MET A 249 -19.72 11.00 -15.43
C MET A 249 -20.17 11.73 -14.16
N GLU A 250 -20.73 12.92 -14.32
CA GLU A 250 -21.53 13.54 -13.26
C GLU A 250 -22.89 12.83 -13.09
N VAL A 251 -23.57 13.12 -11.98
CA VAL A 251 -24.96 12.69 -11.75
C VAL A 251 -25.81 12.97 -13.01
N PRO A 252 -26.47 11.93 -13.58
CA PRO A 252 -27.28 12.06 -14.78
C PRO A 252 -28.27 13.22 -14.67
N LEU A 253 -28.44 13.98 -15.74
CA LEU A 253 -29.32 15.17 -15.75
C LEU A 253 -30.75 14.85 -15.28
N SER A 254 -31.25 13.64 -15.57
CA SER A 254 -32.56 13.14 -15.14
C SER A 254 -32.66 12.83 -13.64
N TRP A 255 -31.54 12.61 -12.95
CA TRP A 255 -31.50 12.27 -11.52
C TRP A 255 -31.33 13.51 -10.62
N ARG A 256 -30.76 14.59 -11.18
CA ARG A 256 -30.64 15.89 -10.51
C ARG A 256 -31.96 16.42 -9.90
N PRO A 257 -33.11 16.42 -10.61
CA PRO A 257 -34.37 16.88 -10.02
C PRO A 257 -34.86 15.97 -8.88
N ARG A 258 -34.64 14.65 -8.93
CA ARG A 258 -35.01 13.75 -7.82
C ARG A 258 -34.13 13.99 -6.60
N MET A 259 -32.82 14.15 -6.80
CA MET A 259 -31.91 14.57 -5.73
C MET A 259 -32.33 15.91 -5.12
N GLN A 260 -32.68 16.90 -5.95
CA GLN A 260 -33.19 18.18 -5.47
C GLN A 260 -34.43 18.03 -4.59
N THR A 261 -35.35 17.14 -4.95
CA THR A 261 -36.55 16.86 -4.14
C THR A 261 -36.21 16.20 -2.80
N ILE A 262 -35.30 15.23 -2.78
CA ILE A 262 -34.82 14.61 -1.53
C ILE A 262 -34.14 15.66 -0.65
N LEU A 263 -33.30 16.51 -1.23
CA LEU A 263 -32.57 17.57 -0.52
C LEU A 263 -33.50 18.69 0.01
N ARG A 264 -34.58 19.00 -0.71
CA ARG A 264 -35.62 19.93 -0.23
C ARG A 264 -36.39 19.41 1.00
N HIS A 265 -36.59 18.10 1.09
CA HIS A 265 -37.15 17.49 2.30
C HIS A 265 -36.11 17.35 3.41
N ALA A 266 -34.83 17.32 3.06
CA ALA A 266 -33.68 17.26 3.96
C ALA A 266 -33.23 18.63 4.52
N THR A 267 -34.12 19.63 4.59
CA THR A 267 -33.79 20.97 5.12
C THR A 267 -33.54 21.02 6.63
N SER A 268 -33.82 19.95 7.35
CA SER A 268 -33.50 19.83 8.77
C SER A 268 -32.06 19.31 8.99
N PRO A 269 -31.41 19.62 10.13
CA PRO A 269 -30.09 19.08 10.48
C PRO A 269 -30.02 17.54 10.37
N PHE A 270 -31.06 16.85 10.83
CA PHE A 270 -31.17 15.40 10.72
C PHE A 270 -31.33 14.94 9.27
N GLY A 271 -32.13 15.65 8.46
CA GLY A 271 -32.25 15.40 7.03
C GLY A 271 -30.93 15.58 6.27
N ALA A 272 -30.13 16.58 6.63
CA ALA A 272 -28.82 16.80 6.04
C ALA A 272 -27.85 15.64 6.33
N PHE A 273 -27.89 15.08 7.55
CA PHE A 273 -27.09 13.91 7.91
C PHE A 273 -27.52 12.66 7.15
N THR A 274 -28.82 12.34 7.14
CA THR A 274 -29.32 11.14 6.44
C THR A 274 -29.18 11.24 4.92
N SER A 275 -29.41 12.41 4.35
CA SER A 275 -29.15 12.66 2.93
C SER A 275 -27.66 12.56 2.60
N GLY A 276 -26.77 13.02 3.47
CA GLY A 276 -25.32 12.83 3.30
C GLY A 276 -24.93 11.34 3.27
N LEU A 277 -25.51 10.53 4.15
CA LEU A 277 -25.28 9.08 4.18
C LEU A 277 -25.80 8.40 2.90
N LEU A 278 -27.01 8.71 2.44
CA LEU A 278 -27.55 8.17 1.19
C LEU A 278 -26.78 8.65 -0.05
N VAL A 279 -26.40 9.93 -0.08
CA VAL A 279 -25.62 10.51 -1.18
C VAL A 279 -24.23 9.89 -1.25
N SER A 280 -23.62 9.51 -0.12
CA SER A 280 -22.30 8.88 -0.11
C SER A 280 -22.25 7.61 -0.98
N LEU A 281 -23.33 6.82 -1.00
CA LEU A 281 -23.48 5.63 -1.86
C LEU A 281 -23.53 5.98 -3.36
N PHE A 282 -24.04 7.15 -3.71
CA PHE A 282 -24.06 7.65 -5.09
C PHE A 282 -22.75 8.36 -5.49
N LEU A 283 -21.97 8.83 -4.51
CA LEU A 283 -20.65 9.42 -4.73
C LEU A 283 -19.56 8.35 -4.93
N LEU A 284 -19.79 7.13 -4.45
CA LEU A 284 -18.91 5.97 -4.70
C LEU A 284 -18.37 5.91 -6.12
N PRO A 285 -19.17 5.81 -7.20
CA PRO A 285 -18.64 5.65 -8.57
C PRO A 285 -17.77 6.82 -9.06
N CYS A 286 -17.96 8.05 -8.56
CA CYS A 286 -17.14 9.20 -8.96
C CYS A 286 -15.89 9.43 -8.09
N SER A 287 -15.78 8.70 -6.98
CA SER A 287 -14.77 8.83 -5.93
C SER A 287 -13.97 7.53 -5.74
N SER A 288 -14.47 6.42 -6.27
CA SER A 288 -14.00 5.06 -6.03
C SER A 288 -12.60 4.77 -6.54
N GLY A 289 -12.07 5.50 -7.52
CA GLY A 289 -10.71 5.19 -8.00
C GLY A 289 -9.65 5.47 -6.96
N PRO A 290 -9.37 6.74 -6.64
CA PRO A 290 -8.38 7.10 -5.63
C PRO A 290 -8.67 6.40 -4.29
N TYR A 291 -9.95 6.33 -3.92
CA TYR A 291 -10.40 5.72 -2.68
C TYR A 291 -10.10 4.21 -2.60
N ILE A 292 -10.53 3.43 -3.60
CA ILE A 292 -10.33 1.97 -3.58
C ILE A 292 -8.84 1.62 -3.74
N VAL A 293 -8.08 2.39 -4.54
CA VAL A 293 -6.62 2.19 -4.66
C VAL A 293 -5.94 2.30 -3.30
N ILE A 294 -6.23 3.36 -2.53
CA ILE A 294 -5.63 3.54 -1.21
C ILE A 294 -6.07 2.42 -0.26
N VAL A 295 -7.35 2.09 -0.22
CA VAL A 295 -7.84 0.99 0.65
C VAL A 295 -7.21 -0.35 0.27
N GLY A 296 -7.02 -0.64 -1.02
CA GLY A 296 -6.34 -1.84 -1.50
C GLY A 296 -4.87 -1.90 -1.05
N LEU A 297 -4.13 -0.80 -1.19
CA LEU A 297 -2.74 -0.72 -0.73
C LEU A 297 -2.63 -0.83 0.80
N LEU A 298 -3.58 -0.27 1.55
CA LEU A 298 -3.65 -0.42 3.00
C LEU A 298 -3.92 -1.87 3.40
N ALA A 299 -4.81 -2.56 2.68
CA ALA A 299 -5.13 -3.97 2.92
C ALA A 299 -3.95 -4.92 2.66
N GLU A 300 -3.04 -4.54 1.78
CA GLU A 300 -1.85 -5.34 1.45
C GLU A 300 -0.67 -5.10 2.40
N LYS A 301 -0.43 -3.83 2.79
CA LYS A 301 0.86 -3.42 3.36
C LYS A 301 0.84 -3.08 4.84
N VAL A 302 -0.33 -3.04 5.48
CA VAL A 302 -0.48 -2.26 6.72
C VAL A 302 -1.33 -2.97 7.77
N ASN A 303 -0.86 -2.95 9.02
CA ASN A 303 -1.62 -3.38 10.19
C ASN A 303 -2.89 -2.53 10.37
N VAL A 304 -3.97 -3.14 10.89
CA VAL A 304 -5.30 -2.53 11.07
C VAL A 304 -5.23 -1.16 11.73
N ALA A 305 -4.38 -0.98 12.75
CA ALA A 305 -4.26 0.29 13.47
C ALA A 305 -3.76 1.45 12.57
N VAL A 306 -2.70 1.20 11.80
CA VAL A 306 -2.13 2.20 10.88
C VAL A 306 -3.07 2.41 9.69
N ALA A 307 -3.69 1.34 9.18
CA ALA A 307 -4.71 1.42 8.13
C ALA A 307 -5.90 2.29 8.55
N THR A 308 -6.39 2.10 9.79
CA THR A 308 -7.49 2.89 10.35
C THR A 308 -7.10 4.37 10.48
N SER A 309 -5.89 4.66 10.96
CA SER A 309 -5.39 6.04 11.10
C SER A 309 -5.23 6.73 9.73
N GLN A 310 -4.63 6.05 8.75
CA GLN A 310 -4.46 6.60 7.40
C GLN A 310 -5.78 6.75 6.66
N LEU A 311 -6.74 5.85 6.87
CA LEU A 311 -8.09 6.00 6.34
C LEU A 311 -8.80 7.20 6.96
N ALA A 312 -8.66 7.42 8.27
CA ALA A 312 -9.20 8.61 8.93
C ALA A 312 -8.59 9.90 8.34
N LEU A 313 -7.26 9.92 8.14
CA LEU A 313 -6.56 11.06 7.53
C LEU A 313 -7.02 11.32 6.10
N TYR A 314 -7.13 10.27 5.27
CA TYR A 314 -7.65 10.37 3.91
C TYR A 314 -9.05 11.01 3.90
N ASN A 315 -9.97 10.48 4.72
CA ASN A 315 -11.34 10.97 4.77
C ASN A 315 -11.43 12.38 5.34
N PHE A 316 -10.53 12.74 6.25
CA PHE A 316 -10.45 14.09 6.77
C PHE A 316 -10.06 15.08 5.66
N ILE A 317 -9.03 14.76 4.88
CA ILE A 317 -8.61 15.57 3.73
C ILE A 317 -9.73 15.69 2.70
N PHE A 318 -10.42 14.57 2.41
CA PHE A 318 -11.55 14.53 1.49
C PHE A 318 -12.65 15.54 1.83
N ILE A 319 -13.00 15.69 3.12
CA ILE A 319 -14.06 16.62 3.54
C ILE A 319 -13.60 18.07 3.70
N LEU A 320 -12.29 18.35 3.70
CA LEU A 320 -11.76 19.71 3.95
C LEU A 320 -12.33 20.76 2.99
N PRO A 321 -12.40 20.55 1.66
CA PRO A 321 -12.99 21.54 0.77
C PRO A 321 -14.49 21.77 1.05
N MET A 322 -15.21 20.75 1.52
CA MET A 322 -16.63 20.86 1.87
C MET A 322 -16.83 21.71 3.12
N LEU A 323 -15.98 21.52 4.12
CA LEU A 323 -15.93 22.36 5.32
C LEU A 323 -15.54 23.80 4.95
N ALA A 324 -14.53 23.98 4.09
CA ALA A 324 -14.08 25.29 3.64
C ALA A 324 -15.19 26.06 2.90
N ILE A 325 -15.94 25.41 2.00
CA ILE A 325 -17.08 26.03 1.31
C ILE A 325 -18.19 26.40 2.31
N THR A 326 -18.52 25.50 3.24
CA THR A 326 -19.59 25.71 4.22
C THR A 326 -19.27 26.87 5.17
N LEU A 327 -18.04 26.89 5.72
CA LEU A 327 -17.56 27.95 6.60
C LEU A 327 -17.36 29.26 5.82
N GLY A 328 -16.83 29.17 4.60
CA GLY A 328 -16.65 30.30 3.69
C GLY A 328 -17.95 31.04 3.41
N MET A 329 -19.02 30.30 3.11
CA MET A 329 -20.36 30.88 2.95
C MET A 329 -20.84 31.57 4.25
N TYR A 330 -20.63 30.95 5.42
CA TYR A 330 -21.11 31.49 6.68
C TYR A 330 -20.34 32.73 7.18
N PHE A 331 -19.03 32.81 6.96
CA PHE A 331 -18.21 33.93 7.41
C PHE A 331 -18.03 35.02 6.34
N PHE A 332 -17.66 34.64 5.12
CA PHE A 332 -17.27 35.58 4.04
C PHE A 332 -18.43 35.94 3.09
N ASN A 333 -19.62 35.38 3.31
CA ASN A 333 -20.84 35.67 2.54
C ASN A 333 -20.70 35.34 1.04
N PHE A 334 -19.90 34.32 0.72
CA PHE A 334 -19.72 33.85 -0.65
C PHE A 334 -21.06 33.55 -1.33
N GLN A 335 -21.25 34.11 -2.52
CA GLN A 335 -22.42 33.80 -3.32
C GLN A 335 -22.29 32.39 -3.89
N MET A 336 -23.18 31.49 -3.47
CA MET A 336 -23.20 30.10 -3.98
C MET A 336 -23.35 30.02 -5.51
N ALA A 337 -24.00 31.02 -6.11
CA ALA A 337 -24.13 31.12 -7.57
C ALA A 337 -22.77 31.30 -8.28
N GLU A 338 -21.84 32.01 -7.64
CA GLU A 338 -20.52 32.30 -8.19
C GLU A 338 -19.59 31.07 -8.10
N LEU A 339 -19.70 30.31 -7.00
CA LEU A 339 -19.06 29.00 -6.86
C LEU A 339 -19.58 27.99 -7.88
N GLU A 340 -20.90 27.99 -8.16
CA GLU A 340 -21.46 27.13 -9.20
C GLU A 340 -20.96 27.54 -10.60
N LYS A 341 -20.84 28.84 -10.87
CA LYS A 341 -20.29 29.36 -12.13
C LYS A 341 -18.82 28.98 -12.31
N MET A 342 -18.00 29.17 -11.28
CA MET A 342 -16.59 28.78 -11.26
C MET A 342 -16.42 27.27 -11.47
N ARG A 343 -17.27 26.46 -10.83
CA ARG A 343 -17.27 25.01 -11.07
C ARG A 343 -17.55 24.72 -12.53
N ARG A 344 -18.64 25.27 -13.08
CA ARG A 344 -19.07 25.03 -14.47
C ARG A 344 -18.01 25.45 -15.48
N SER A 345 -17.33 26.57 -15.29
CA SER A 345 -16.27 27.04 -16.19
C SER A 345 -15.03 26.14 -16.16
N ASN A 346 -14.76 25.48 -15.03
CA ASN A 346 -13.59 24.63 -14.84
C ASN A 346 -13.87 23.11 -14.94
N LEU A 347 -15.10 22.71 -15.29
CA LEU A 347 -15.49 21.29 -15.35
C LEU A 347 -14.57 20.46 -16.24
N LYS A 348 -14.19 20.97 -17.41
CA LYS A 348 -13.27 20.26 -18.34
C LYS A 348 -11.89 20.01 -17.72
N VAL A 349 -11.33 21.03 -17.05
CA VAL A 349 -10.03 20.92 -16.38
C VAL A 349 -10.11 19.91 -15.25
N LEU A 350 -11.23 19.92 -14.52
CA LEU A 350 -11.43 19.02 -13.39
C LEU A 350 -11.54 17.55 -13.84
N HIS A 351 -12.31 17.27 -14.89
CA HIS A 351 -12.36 15.93 -15.49
C HIS A 351 -11.00 15.48 -16.04
N ALA A 352 -10.20 16.40 -16.61
CA ALA A 352 -8.86 16.07 -17.10
C ALA A 352 -7.89 15.68 -15.96
N ILE A 353 -7.89 16.43 -14.86
CA ILE A 353 -7.04 16.14 -13.69
C ILE A 353 -7.44 14.80 -13.07
N VAL A 354 -8.74 14.60 -12.79
CA VAL A 354 -9.25 13.37 -12.18
C VAL A 354 -9.00 12.17 -13.11
N GLY A 355 -9.28 12.31 -14.40
CA GLY A 355 -9.03 11.25 -15.39
C GLY A 355 -7.56 10.85 -15.46
N THR A 356 -6.64 11.81 -15.47
CA THR A 356 -5.19 11.56 -15.49
C THR A 356 -4.74 10.81 -14.25
N ILE A 357 -5.13 11.28 -13.06
CA ILE A 357 -4.74 10.66 -11.78
C ILE A 357 -5.28 9.23 -11.72
N MET A 358 -6.53 9.00 -12.11
CA MET A 358 -7.13 7.65 -12.09
C MET A 358 -6.44 6.67 -13.04
N VAL A 359 -6.10 7.10 -14.26
CA VAL A 359 -5.38 6.25 -15.21
C VAL A 359 -3.98 5.91 -14.69
N LEU A 360 -3.23 6.88 -14.18
CA LEU A 360 -1.89 6.64 -13.62
C LEU A 360 -1.93 5.70 -12.41
N MET A 361 -2.89 5.91 -11.50
CA MET A 361 -3.08 5.03 -10.34
C MET A 361 -3.51 3.62 -10.75
N GLY A 362 -4.40 3.50 -11.75
CA GLY A 362 -4.83 2.20 -12.27
C GLY A 362 -3.70 1.43 -12.97
N LEU A 363 -2.87 2.12 -13.76
CA LEU A 363 -1.66 1.55 -14.37
C LEU A 363 -0.65 1.09 -13.31
N TYR A 364 -0.40 1.93 -12.30
CA TYR A 364 0.48 1.59 -11.17
C TYR A 364 0.01 0.32 -10.44
N LEU A 365 -1.30 0.22 -10.17
CA LEU A 365 -1.86 -0.98 -9.56
C LEU A 365 -1.66 -2.22 -10.43
N ILE A 366 -1.92 -2.17 -11.73
CA ILE A 366 -1.78 -3.34 -12.61
C ILE A 366 -0.31 -3.74 -12.78
N GLN A 367 0.59 -2.77 -12.93
CA GLN A 367 2.04 -3.01 -13.06
C GLN A 367 2.63 -3.66 -11.80
N GLY A 368 2.04 -3.46 -10.62
CA GLY A 368 2.49 -4.15 -9.40
C GLY A 368 2.26 -5.67 -9.40
N TRP A 369 1.46 -6.19 -10.34
CA TRP A 369 1.08 -7.61 -10.44
C TRP A 369 1.44 -8.30 -11.76
N LEU A 370 1.96 -7.52 -12.73
CA LEU A 370 2.59 -7.99 -13.97
C LEU A 370 4.07 -8.24 -13.71
#